data_AF-A0AAV8VYI1-F1
#
_entry.id   AF-A0AAV8VYI1-F1
#
_cell.length_a   1.000
_cell.length_b   1.000
_cell.length_c   1.000
_cell.angle_alpha   90.00
_cell.angle_beta   90.00
_cell.angle_gamma   90.00
#
_symmetry.space_group_name_H-M   'P 1'
#
loop_
_entity.id
_entity.type
_entity.pdbx_description
1 polymer ?
#
loop_
_entity_poly.entity_id
_entity_poly.type
_entity_poly.pdbx_seq_one_letter_code
_entity_poly.pdbx_strand_id
1 'polypeptide(L)'
;NYSNSERSILDLWKLYPLTILENSNVSSDCKTAYDKYLSRFHRNDLNATKMFDATAKLPSGILRGNVNQYGDFDECMELDEAQYCLADINIEPLWKEPYLKFKNMVHSNFPIRDKIGDPKHRVPGFTLIRWGFCIPKDCTNTDLEIAIYEKLQITSSVQPNMCQKANPHFELTYGYILAVCFFLTIAVLIGASTLLSSWNLNEINNSVWIQILMCFAIQRNFKQLTAVKESKGEIQALHGVRALSALGLIISHKVMALYFNPFMNRSVMSEVSKCTFGMKWSVIGRTAIIYTECFMLLSGLLGANAMFSDLDRRKTIVFKDKLINRIFRIT
;
A
#
# COMPACT_ATOMS: atom_id res chain seq x y z
N ASN A 1 -16.75 44.28 -5.46
CA ASN A 1 -15.69 44.42 -6.49
C ASN A 1 -14.42 43.71 -6.04
N TYR A 2 -14.38 42.39 -6.17
CA TYR A 2 -13.17 41.58 -5.94
C TYR A 2 -12.55 41.25 -7.31
N SER A 3 -11.77 42.17 -7.84
CA SER A 3 -11.00 41.96 -9.07
C SER A 3 -9.74 41.15 -8.76
N ASN A 4 -9.62 39.95 -9.34
CA ASN A 4 -8.39 39.32 -9.85
C ASN A 4 -7.03 39.71 -9.22
N SER A 5 -6.92 39.74 -7.89
CA SER A 5 -5.60 39.73 -7.24
C SER A 5 -5.11 38.29 -7.23
N GLU A 6 -4.01 38.01 -7.92
CA GLU A 6 -3.25 36.77 -7.75
C GLU A 6 -3.10 36.50 -6.25
N ARG A 7 -3.80 35.49 -5.72
CA ARG A 7 -3.71 35.17 -4.29
C ARG A 7 -2.29 34.77 -3.99
N SER A 8 -1.64 35.47 -3.06
CA SER A 8 -0.30 35.12 -2.63
C SER A 8 -0.33 33.73 -2.01
N ILE A 9 0.77 32.97 -2.11
CA ILE A 9 0.88 31.68 -1.43
C ILE A 9 0.65 31.86 0.09
N LEU A 10 0.97 33.04 0.62
CA LEU A 10 0.75 33.42 2.02
C LEU A 10 -0.74 33.55 2.38
N ASP A 11 -1.60 33.92 1.43
CA ASP A 11 -3.05 33.99 1.67
C ASP A 11 -3.65 32.59 1.70
N LEU A 12 -3.19 31.71 0.81
CA LEU A 12 -3.54 30.29 0.84
C LEU A 12 -3.14 29.64 2.18
N TRP A 13 -1.99 30.04 2.73
CA TRP A 13 -1.50 29.55 4.02
C TRP A 13 -2.34 30.01 5.21
N LYS A 14 -3.03 31.15 5.11
CA LYS A 14 -3.90 31.66 6.18
C LYS A 14 -5.33 31.14 6.11
N LEU A 15 -5.81 30.81 4.91
CA LEU A 15 -7.18 30.37 4.65
C LEU A 15 -7.40 28.87 4.91
N TYR A 16 -6.35 28.08 4.73
CA TYR A 16 -6.42 26.64 4.83
C TYR A 16 -6.20 26.14 6.28
N PRO A 17 -6.95 25.14 6.81
CA PRO A 17 -8.06 24.37 6.18
C PRO A 17 -9.48 24.91 6.44
N LEU A 18 -9.66 25.95 7.26
CA LEU A 18 -10.97 26.34 7.82
C LEU A 18 -11.98 26.89 6.81
N THR A 19 -11.56 27.42 5.66
CA THR A 19 -12.48 28.11 4.73
C THR A 19 -12.67 27.36 3.42
N ILE A 20 -12.32 26.07 3.35
CA ILE A 20 -12.30 25.32 2.08
C ILE A 20 -13.72 25.12 1.52
N LEU A 21 -14.73 24.86 2.37
CA LEU A 21 -16.12 24.64 1.94
C LEU A 21 -17.01 25.89 2.12
N GLU A 22 -16.49 26.96 2.71
CA GLU A 22 -17.26 28.17 3.03
C GLU A 22 -17.67 28.91 1.75
N ASN A 23 -18.96 29.24 1.56
CA ASN A 23 -19.44 29.94 0.35
C ASN A 23 -19.16 29.22 -0.98
N SER A 24 -18.95 27.90 -0.97
CA SER A 24 -18.82 27.09 -2.18
C SER A 24 -20.17 26.60 -2.69
N ASN A 25 -20.27 26.31 -3.99
CA ASN A 25 -21.46 25.77 -4.64
C ASN A 25 -21.61 24.25 -4.41
N VAL A 26 -21.60 23.84 -3.14
CA VAL A 26 -21.77 22.45 -2.70
C VAL A 26 -23.24 22.11 -2.43
N SER A 27 -23.53 20.83 -2.23
CA SER A 27 -24.86 20.37 -1.84
C SER A 27 -25.43 21.13 -0.62
N SER A 28 -26.76 21.31 -0.58
CA SER A 28 -27.44 22.03 0.52
C SER A 28 -27.17 21.41 1.89
N ASP A 29 -27.09 20.09 1.93
CA ASP A 29 -26.87 19.32 3.15
C ASP A 29 -25.44 19.51 3.64
N CYS A 30 -24.45 19.42 2.74
CA CYS A 30 -23.05 19.71 3.05
C CYS A 30 -22.86 21.14 3.55
N LYS A 31 -23.48 22.12 2.88
CA LYS A 31 -23.40 23.53 3.28
C LYS A 31 -23.95 23.74 4.69
N THR A 32 -25.13 23.20 4.97
CA THR A 32 -25.78 23.31 6.29
C THR A 32 -24.93 22.63 7.37
N ALA A 33 -24.40 21.45 7.09
CA ALA A 33 -23.54 20.70 8.01
C ALA A 33 -22.21 21.43 8.27
N TYR A 34 -21.61 22.04 7.24
CA TYR A 34 -20.38 22.80 7.34
C TYR A 34 -20.55 24.11 8.10
N ASP A 35 -21.64 24.85 7.85
CA ASP A 35 -21.97 26.07 8.60
C ASP A 35 -22.19 25.76 10.08
N LYS A 36 -22.86 24.63 10.38
CA LYS A 36 -23.01 24.13 11.75
C LYS A 36 -21.65 23.80 12.37
N TYR A 37 -20.78 23.09 11.64
CA TYR A 37 -19.42 22.79 12.07
C TYR A 37 -18.62 24.06 12.40
N LEU A 38 -18.60 25.06 11.50
CA LEU A 38 -17.90 26.32 11.73
C LEU A 38 -18.45 27.07 12.94
N SER A 39 -19.78 27.12 13.09
CA SER A 39 -20.40 27.76 14.26
C SER A 39 -20.00 27.11 15.58
N ARG A 40 -19.85 25.78 15.60
CA ARG A 40 -19.39 25.00 16.76
C ARG A 40 -17.90 25.23 17.02
N PHE A 41 -17.08 25.25 15.97
CA PHE A 41 -15.65 25.54 16.06
C PHE A 41 -15.40 26.92 16.71
N HIS A 42 -16.12 27.96 16.27
CA HIS A 42 -16.02 29.30 16.87
C HIS A 42 -16.50 29.40 18.32
N ARG A 43 -17.27 28.41 18.79
CA ARG A 43 -17.72 28.28 20.19
C ARG A 43 -16.82 27.36 21.02
N ASN A 44 -15.64 26.98 20.50
CA ASN A 44 -14.70 26.06 21.13
C ASN A 44 -15.30 24.68 21.45
N ASP A 45 -16.19 24.18 20.59
CA ASP A 45 -16.71 22.82 20.68
C ASP A 45 -15.61 21.79 20.41
N LEU A 46 -15.43 20.82 21.32
CA LEU A 46 -14.36 19.84 21.26
C LEU A 46 -14.39 19.01 19.97
N ASN A 47 -15.54 18.52 19.53
CA ASN A 47 -15.63 17.68 18.34
C ASN A 47 -15.30 18.50 17.08
N ALA A 48 -15.79 19.74 17.00
CA ALA A 48 -15.42 20.64 15.90
C ALA A 48 -13.91 20.96 15.92
N THR A 49 -13.30 21.15 17.09
CA THR A 49 -11.85 21.32 17.20
C THR A 49 -11.10 20.05 16.77
N LYS A 50 -11.56 18.85 17.16
CA LYS A 50 -10.98 17.58 16.69
C LYS A 50 -11.11 17.40 15.18
N MET A 51 -12.24 17.75 14.56
CA MET A 51 -12.37 17.71 13.08
C MET A 51 -11.34 18.63 12.40
N PHE A 52 -11.15 19.83 12.94
CA PHE A 52 -10.10 20.75 12.47
C PHE A 52 -8.70 20.17 12.70
N ASP A 53 -8.45 19.56 13.85
CA ASP A 53 -7.16 18.96 14.20
C ASP A 53 -6.83 17.65 13.45
N ALA A 54 -7.86 16.94 13.01
CA ALA A 54 -7.71 15.76 12.18
C ALA A 54 -7.38 16.10 10.72
N THR A 55 -7.85 17.25 10.21
CA THR A 55 -7.56 17.67 8.82
C THR A 55 -6.07 17.94 8.61
N ALA A 56 -5.49 17.51 7.49
CA ALA A 56 -4.08 17.73 7.19
C ALA A 56 -3.73 19.23 7.15
N LYS A 57 -2.53 19.62 7.62
CA LYS A 57 -1.99 21.00 7.65
C LYS A 57 -0.75 21.14 6.77
N LEU A 58 -0.41 22.39 6.46
CA LEU A 58 0.84 22.75 5.80
C LEU A 58 2.04 22.27 6.62
N PRO A 59 2.87 21.35 6.08
CA PRO A 59 3.98 20.81 6.83
C PRO A 59 5.23 21.66 6.62
N SER A 60 6.19 21.52 7.53
CA SER A 60 7.56 21.99 7.28
C SER A 60 8.24 21.12 6.21
N GLY A 61 9.17 21.70 5.44
CA GLY A 61 9.97 20.93 4.48
C GLY A 61 9.33 20.73 3.09
N ILE A 62 8.39 21.59 2.69
CA ILE A 62 7.79 21.57 1.34
C ILE A 62 8.86 21.62 0.24
N LEU A 63 9.89 22.45 0.39
CA LEU A 63 11.02 22.53 -0.56
C LEU A 63 11.93 21.29 -0.53
N ARG A 64 11.74 20.37 0.43
CA ARG A 64 12.37 19.04 0.45
C ARG A 64 11.40 17.94 -0.02
N GLY A 65 10.28 18.34 -0.62
CA GLY A 65 9.25 17.45 -1.14
C GLY A 65 8.30 16.88 -0.09
N ASN A 66 8.24 17.46 1.12
CA ASN A 66 7.21 17.14 2.10
C ASN A 66 5.86 17.73 1.69
N VAL A 67 5.21 17.10 0.72
CA VAL A 67 3.94 17.59 0.15
C VAL A 67 2.76 16.70 0.50
N ASN A 68 2.97 15.40 0.72
CA ASN A 68 1.89 14.48 1.05
C ASN A 68 1.61 14.57 2.56
N GLN A 69 0.38 14.90 2.92
CA GLN A 69 -0.08 15.01 4.30
C GLN A 69 -1.42 14.34 4.46
N TYR A 70 -1.52 13.38 5.38
CA TYR A 70 -2.74 12.62 5.61
C TYR A 70 -3.59 13.19 6.75
N GLY A 71 -3.05 14.07 7.58
CA GLY A 71 -3.75 14.47 8.81
C GLY A 71 -3.86 13.28 9.76
N ASP A 72 -4.75 13.40 10.74
CA ASP A 72 -5.05 12.33 11.69
C ASP A 72 -6.32 11.60 11.24
N PHE A 73 -6.12 10.45 10.59
CA PHE A 73 -7.23 9.62 10.12
C PHE A 73 -8.04 9.08 11.29
N ASP A 74 -7.36 8.57 12.32
CA ASP A 74 -8.01 7.89 13.43
C ASP A 74 -8.84 8.89 14.25
N GLU A 75 -8.31 10.09 14.51
CA GLU A 75 -9.06 11.15 15.20
C GLU A 75 -10.31 11.59 14.41
N CYS A 76 -10.24 11.69 13.07
CA CYS A 76 -11.42 11.99 12.26
C CYS A 76 -12.49 10.89 12.37
N MET A 77 -12.05 9.64 12.41
CA MET A 77 -12.91 8.46 12.41
C MET A 77 -13.60 8.18 13.74
N GLU A 78 -13.11 8.76 14.84
CA GLU A 78 -13.79 8.76 16.15
C GLU A 78 -15.04 9.65 16.21
N LEU A 79 -15.27 10.51 15.20
CA LEU A 79 -16.31 11.53 15.22
C LEU A 79 -17.50 11.15 14.33
N ASP A 80 -18.62 10.74 14.93
CA ASP A 80 -19.86 10.28 14.24
C ASP A 80 -20.47 11.27 13.22
N GLU A 81 -20.03 12.51 13.25
CA GLU A 81 -20.47 13.62 12.40
C GLU A 81 -19.47 13.96 11.29
N ALA A 82 -18.36 13.23 11.21
CA ALA A 82 -17.27 13.45 10.27
C ALA A 82 -17.14 12.34 9.21
N GLN A 83 -16.44 12.70 8.14
CA GLN A 83 -16.00 11.85 7.05
C GLN A 83 -14.58 12.25 6.68
N TYR A 84 -13.68 11.28 6.69
CA TYR A 84 -12.33 11.47 6.22
C TYR A 84 -12.29 11.28 4.70
N CYS A 85 -11.64 12.17 3.96
CA CYS A 85 -11.44 12.08 2.52
C CYS A 85 -9.97 12.34 2.15
N LEU A 86 -9.40 11.53 1.26
CA LEU A 86 -8.09 11.80 0.67
C LEU A 86 -8.22 12.37 -0.74
N ALA A 87 -7.69 13.57 -0.95
CA ALA A 87 -7.67 14.25 -2.24
C ALA A 87 -6.30 14.16 -2.92
N ASP A 88 -6.30 13.84 -4.21
CA ASP A 88 -5.16 14.04 -5.10
C ASP A 88 -5.28 15.42 -5.76
N ILE A 89 -4.39 16.34 -5.41
CA ILE A 89 -4.42 17.75 -5.83
C ILE A 89 -3.32 18.02 -6.85
N ASN A 90 -3.69 18.62 -7.98
CA ASN A 90 -2.76 19.02 -9.03
C ASN A 90 -2.41 20.51 -8.95
N ILE A 91 -1.34 20.84 -8.21
CA ILE A 91 -0.91 22.23 -8.04
C ILE A 91 -0.16 22.84 -9.25
N GLU A 92 -0.14 22.17 -10.40
CA GLU A 92 0.51 22.68 -11.63
C GLU A 92 0.08 24.12 -12.00
N PRO A 93 -1.20 24.52 -11.89
CA PRO A 93 -1.65 25.89 -12.19
C PRO A 93 -1.04 26.98 -11.30
N LEU A 94 -0.53 26.62 -10.11
CA LEU A 94 0.09 27.56 -9.18
C LEU A 94 1.53 27.91 -9.56
N TRP A 95 2.17 27.14 -10.43
CA TRP A 95 3.56 27.37 -10.82
C TRP A 95 3.70 28.46 -11.87
N LYS A 96 3.49 29.71 -11.44
CA LYS A 96 3.77 30.94 -12.19
C LYS A 96 4.91 31.72 -11.53
N GLU A 97 5.51 32.67 -12.24
CA GLU A 97 6.48 33.57 -11.61
C GLU A 97 5.82 34.34 -10.45
N PRO A 98 6.49 34.54 -9.29
CA PRO A 98 7.89 34.21 -8.97
C PRO A 98 8.10 32.80 -8.36
N TYR A 99 7.06 31.96 -8.31
CA TYR A 99 7.08 30.65 -7.64
C TYR A 99 7.65 29.51 -8.50
N LEU A 100 7.81 29.72 -9.81
CA LEU A 100 8.32 28.71 -10.74
C LEU A 100 9.67 28.12 -10.30
N LYS A 101 10.54 28.94 -9.67
CA LYS A 101 11.83 28.50 -9.13
C LYS A 101 11.74 27.40 -8.06
N PHE A 102 10.60 27.29 -7.37
CA PHE A 102 10.39 26.30 -6.32
C PHE A 102 9.81 24.98 -6.84
N LYS A 103 9.24 24.97 -8.05
CA LYS A 103 8.52 23.83 -8.65
C LYS A 103 9.31 22.52 -8.54
N ASN A 104 10.56 22.55 -8.99
CA ASN A 104 11.42 21.35 -8.99
C ASN A 104 11.71 20.85 -7.56
N MET A 105 11.90 21.75 -6.61
CA MET A 105 12.18 21.38 -5.22
C MET A 105 10.96 20.73 -4.56
N VAL A 106 9.78 21.32 -4.75
CA VAL A 106 8.51 20.82 -4.19
C VAL A 106 8.13 19.45 -4.75
N HIS A 107 8.31 19.25 -6.05
CA HIS A 107 8.03 17.96 -6.70
C HIS A 107 9.23 17.00 -6.71
N SER A 108 10.29 17.29 -5.95
CA SER A 108 11.50 16.46 -5.89
C SER A 108 12.06 16.09 -7.27
N ASN A 109 12.10 17.05 -8.19
CA ASN A 109 12.56 16.94 -9.58
C ASN A 109 11.76 16.00 -10.49
N PHE A 110 10.53 15.62 -10.14
CA PHE A 110 9.63 14.81 -10.97
C PHE A 110 10.24 13.50 -11.52
N PRO A 111 10.80 12.61 -10.68
CA PRO A 111 11.38 11.35 -11.15
C PRO A 111 10.34 10.46 -11.84
N ILE A 112 9.08 10.54 -11.40
CA ILE A 112 7.94 9.84 -11.98
C ILE A 112 6.79 10.83 -12.05
N ARG A 113 6.22 11.02 -13.25
CA ARG A 113 5.11 11.94 -13.46
C ARG A 113 3.80 11.16 -13.56
N ASP A 114 2.82 11.64 -12.83
CA ASP A 114 1.44 11.17 -12.85
C ASP A 114 0.48 12.27 -13.27
N LYS A 115 -0.72 11.85 -13.68
CA LYS A 115 -1.85 12.71 -14.00
C LYS A 115 -3.09 12.15 -13.32
N ILE A 116 -4.04 13.04 -13.01
CA ILE A 116 -5.35 12.64 -12.50
C ILE A 116 -6.01 11.70 -13.52
N GLY A 117 -6.51 10.56 -13.05
CA GLY A 117 -7.21 9.57 -13.88
C GLY A 117 -6.32 8.66 -14.75
N ASP A 118 -4.99 8.69 -14.58
CA ASP A 118 -4.06 7.87 -15.37
C ASP A 118 -3.04 7.13 -14.48
N PRO A 119 -3.43 6.03 -13.81
CA PRO A 119 -2.54 5.25 -12.95
C PRO A 119 -1.65 4.31 -13.79
N LYS A 120 -0.89 4.86 -14.75
CA LYS A 120 0.02 4.08 -15.62
C LYS A 120 1.20 3.45 -14.90
N HIS A 121 1.45 3.83 -13.65
CA HIS A 121 2.63 3.43 -12.91
C HIS A 121 2.24 2.68 -11.63
N ARG A 122 2.91 1.55 -11.38
CA ARG A 122 2.72 0.76 -10.14
C ARG A 122 3.34 1.42 -8.90
N VAL A 123 3.88 2.62 -9.04
CA VAL A 123 4.54 3.42 -8.01
C VAL A 123 3.95 4.82 -7.99
N PRO A 124 3.90 5.51 -6.84
CA PRO A 124 3.30 6.83 -6.75
C PRO A 124 4.10 7.85 -7.55
N GLY A 125 3.40 8.69 -8.30
CA GLY A 125 4.02 9.80 -9.01
C GLY A 125 4.31 10.98 -8.09
N PHE A 126 5.05 11.93 -8.63
CA PHE A 126 5.59 13.09 -7.93
C PHE A 126 4.93 14.40 -8.39
N THR A 127 3.96 14.33 -9.31
CA THR A 127 3.23 15.51 -9.79
C THR A 127 2.09 15.86 -8.85
N LEU A 128 1.33 14.87 -8.36
CA LEU A 128 0.16 15.09 -7.52
C LEU A 128 0.54 15.19 -6.03
N ILE A 129 -0.21 16.01 -5.30
CA ILE A 129 -0.13 16.15 -3.85
C ILE A 129 -1.28 15.39 -3.22
N ARG A 130 -0.99 14.51 -2.27
CA ARG A 130 -2.02 13.83 -1.47
C ARG A 130 -2.32 14.58 -0.20
N TRP A 131 -3.59 14.90 0.01
CA TRP A 131 -4.01 15.73 1.12
C TRP A 131 -5.26 15.17 1.82
N GLY A 132 -5.16 14.94 3.13
CA GLY A 132 -6.25 14.42 3.95
C GLY A 132 -7.17 15.52 4.48
N PHE A 133 -8.48 15.31 4.36
CA PHE A 133 -9.52 16.24 4.80
C PHE A 133 -10.47 15.54 5.76
N CYS A 134 -10.75 16.15 6.90
CA CYS A 134 -11.83 15.73 7.78
C CYS A 134 -12.99 16.71 7.62
N ILE A 135 -14.04 16.28 6.93
CA ILE A 135 -15.22 17.10 6.57
C ILE A 135 -16.48 16.54 7.23
N PRO A 136 -17.58 17.30 7.30
CA PRO A 136 -18.85 16.76 7.80
C PRO A 136 -19.33 15.56 6.98
N LYS A 137 -19.96 14.58 7.64
CA LYS A 137 -20.44 13.32 7.02
C LYS A 137 -21.48 13.48 5.92
N ASP A 138 -22.15 14.62 5.91
CA ASP A 138 -23.19 14.97 4.94
C ASP A 138 -22.59 15.52 3.63
N CYS A 139 -21.28 15.79 3.61
CA CYS A 139 -20.56 16.20 2.41
C CYS A 139 -20.14 15.00 1.56
N THR A 140 -20.27 15.15 0.24
CA THR A 140 -19.83 14.13 -0.72
C THR A 140 -18.39 14.37 -1.20
N ASN A 141 -17.79 13.37 -1.83
CA ASN A 141 -16.48 13.51 -2.48
C ASN A 141 -16.49 14.58 -3.58
N THR A 142 -17.60 14.70 -4.33
CA THR A 142 -17.80 15.73 -5.35
C THR A 142 -17.92 17.13 -4.75
N ASP A 143 -18.56 17.27 -3.59
CA ASP A 143 -18.64 18.57 -2.89
C ASP A 143 -17.23 19.06 -2.54
N LEU A 144 -16.36 18.16 -2.08
CA LEU A 144 -14.97 18.49 -1.77
C LEU A 144 -14.18 18.90 -3.02
N GLU A 145 -14.34 18.20 -4.14
CA GLU A 145 -13.69 18.57 -5.42
C GLU A 145 -14.12 19.95 -5.90
N ILE A 146 -15.42 20.25 -5.87
CA ILE A 146 -15.98 21.55 -6.26
C ILE A 146 -15.41 22.65 -5.37
N ALA A 147 -15.40 22.43 -4.05
CA ALA A 147 -14.91 23.40 -3.07
C ALA A 147 -13.43 23.73 -3.26
N ILE A 148 -12.59 22.70 -3.48
CA ILE A 148 -11.16 22.87 -3.79
C ILE A 148 -10.98 23.70 -5.07
N TYR A 149 -11.74 23.39 -6.12
CA TYR A 149 -11.66 24.11 -7.39
C TYR A 149 -12.07 25.58 -7.25
N GLU A 150 -13.20 25.87 -6.63
CA GLU A 150 -13.68 27.25 -6.48
C GLU A 150 -12.76 28.10 -5.60
N LYS A 151 -12.26 27.54 -4.49
CA LYS A 151 -11.42 28.28 -3.54
C LYS A 151 -9.99 28.44 -4.01
N LEU A 152 -9.39 27.39 -4.57
CA LEU A 152 -7.96 27.37 -4.87
C LEU A 152 -7.67 27.53 -6.37
N GLN A 153 -8.68 27.44 -7.24
CA GLN A 153 -8.53 27.46 -8.71
C GLN A 153 -7.59 26.35 -9.20
N ILE A 154 -7.67 25.18 -8.55
CA ILE A 154 -6.82 24.02 -8.76
C ILE A 154 -7.71 22.80 -9.02
N THR A 155 -7.26 21.92 -9.92
CA THR A 155 -7.94 20.65 -10.15
C THR A 155 -7.54 19.62 -9.09
N SER A 156 -8.54 18.92 -8.56
CA SER A 156 -8.38 17.82 -7.61
C SER A 156 -9.22 16.62 -8.02
N SER A 157 -8.85 15.44 -7.55
CA SER A 157 -9.67 14.24 -7.64
C SER A 157 -9.77 13.56 -6.28
N VAL A 158 -10.99 13.23 -5.89
CA VAL A 158 -11.36 12.57 -4.65
C VAL A 158 -12.19 11.35 -5.02
N GLN A 159 -11.54 10.18 -5.04
CA GLN A 159 -12.24 8.95 -5.39
C GLN A 159 -13.24 8.58 -4.28
N PRO A 160 -14.43 8.05 -4.60
CA PRO A 160 -15.44 7.71 -3.60
C PRO A 160 -14.95 6.73 -2.54
N ASN A 161 -14.10 5.77 -2.92
CA ASN A 161 -13.47 4.79 -2.02
C ASN A 161 -12.36 5.38 -1.13
N MET A 162 -11.95 6.62 -1.39
CA MET A 162 -10.99 7.36 -0.58
C MET A 162 -11.68 8.33 0.40
N CYS A 163 -13.02 8.30 0.45
CA CYS A 163 -13.82 8.93 1.49
C CYS A 163 -14.44 7.86 2.38
N GLN A 164 -14.18 7.93 3.69
CA GLN A 164 -14.68 7.01 4.67
C GLN A 164 -15.43 7.78 5.77
N LYS A 165 -16.69 7.41 6.00
CA LYS A 165 -17.49 7.96 7.09
C LYS A 165 -17.05 7.33 8.39
N ALA A 166 -17.03 8.12 9.46
CA ALA A 166 -16.81 7.61 10.81
C ALA A 166 -17.78 6.44 11.08
N ASN A 167 -17.22 5.30 11.47
CA ASN A 167 -18.01 4.17 11.92
C ASN A 167 -17.59 3.88 13.38
N PRO A 168 -18.35 4.38 14.37
CA PRO A 168 -18.01 4.18 15.78
C PRO A 168 -18.18 2.72 16.21
N HIS A 169 -18.86 1.90 15.40
CA HIS A 169 -19.11 0.50 15.71
C HIS A 169 -18.26 -0.40 14.81
N PHE A 170 -17.36 -1.14 15.43
CA PHE A 170 -16.65 -2.23 14.77
C PHE A 170 -17.66 -3.32 14.37
N GLU A 171 -18.11 -3.28 13.13
CA GLU A 171 -18.95 -4.35 12.60
C GLU A 171 -18.09 -5.58 12.31
N LEU A 172 -18.36 -6.66 13.04
CA LEU A 172 -17.75 -7.96 12.81
C LEU A 172 -18.19 -8.49 11.44
N THR A 173 -17.42 -8.13 10.41
CA THR A 173 -17.65 -8.62 9.05
C THR A 173 -17.50 -10.13 9.04
N TYR A 174 -18.31 -10.84 8.24
CA TYR A 174 -18.19 -12.29 8.06
C TYR A 174 -16.75 -12.73 7.75
N GLY A 175 -16.04 -11.96 6.92
CA GLY A 175 -14.63 -12.19 6.59
C GLY A 175 -13.68 -12.08 7.79
N TYR A 176 -13.93 -11.16 8.72
CA TYR A 176 -13.16 -11.04 9.96
C TYR A 176 -13.34 -12.29 10.84
N ILE A 177 -14.58 -12.71 11.05
CA ILE A 177 -14.89 -13.91 11.84
C ILE A 177 -14.24 -15.14 11.19
N LEU A 178 -14.38 -15.30 9.88
CA LEU A 178 -13.77 -16.40 9.13
C LEU A 178 -12.24 -16.41 9.28
N ALA A 179 -11.59 -15.25 9.14
CA ALA A 179 -10.14 -15.14 9.29
C ALA A 179 -9.68 -15.46 10.71
N VAL A 180 -10.35 -14.93 11.73
CA VAL A 180 -10.05 -15.22 13.14
C VAL A 180 -10.21 -16.71 13.43
N CYS A 181 -11.32 -17.33 13.04
CA CYS A 181 -11.54 -18.76 13.20
C CYS A 181 -10.47 -19.59 12.47
N PHE A 182 -10.07 -19.19 11.26
CA PHE A 182 -9.03 -19.87 10.49
C PHE A 182 -7.66 -19.79 11.20
N PHE A 183 -7.22 -18.61 11.65
CA PHE A 183 -5.93 -18.48 12.34
C PHE A 183 -5.94 -19.12 13.73
N LEU A 184 -7.06 -19.04 14.45
CA LEU A 184 -7.21 -19.72 15.75
C LEU A 184 -7.16 -21.24 15.60
N THR A 185 -7.83 -21.81 14.59
CA THR A 185 -7.77 -23.26 14.35
C THR A 185 -6.35 -23.72 14.01
N ILE A 186 -5.63 -22.98 13.15
CA ILE A 186 -4.21 -23.27 12.87
C ILE A 186 -3.36 -23.16 14.14
N ALA A 187 -3.54 -22.11 14.95
CA ALA A 187 -2.79 -21.93 16.20
C ALA A 187 -3.04 -23.08 17.20
N VAL A 188 -4.29 -23.54 17.32
CA VAL A 188 -4.66 -24.70 18.14
C VAL A 188 -4.04 -25.99 17.60
N LEU A 189 -4.08 -26.23 16.29
CA LEU A 189 -3.45 -27.39 15.65
C LEU A 189 -1.93 -27.41 15.87
N ILE A 190 -1.28 -26.25 15.76
CA ILE A 190 0.14 -26.07 16.05
C ILE A 190 0.45 -26.36 17.53
N GLY A 191 -0.35 -25.82 18.46
CA GLY A 191 -0.18 -26.04 19.89
C GLY A 191 -0.34 -27.51 20.27
N ALA A 192 -1.43 -28.13 19.82
CA ALA A 192 -1.72 -29.54 20.07
C ALA A 192 -0.64 -30.46 19.48
N SER A 193 -0.24 -30.24 18.22
CA SER A 193 0.80 -31.03 17.57
C SER A 193 2.18 -30.88 18.21
N THR A 194 2.53 -29.67 18.67
CA THR A 194 3.80 -29.42 19.38
C THR A 194 3.82 -30.08 20.75
N LEU A 195 2.71 -30.05 21.49
CA LEU A 195 2.58 -30.76 22.78
C LEU A 195 2.67 -32.27 22.59
N LEU A 196 1.92 -32.84 21.64
CA LEU A 196 1.98 -34.27 21.32
C LEU A 196 3.38 -34.73 20.89
N SER A 197 4.06 -33.90 20.10
CA SER A 197 5.46 -34.15 19.71
C SER A 197 6.39 -34.13 20.91
N SER A 198 6.20 -33.22 21.87
CA SER A 198 7.05 -33.11 23.06
C SER A 198 6.89 -34.28 24.03
N TRP A 199 5.70 -34.88 24.08
CA TRP A 199 5.37 -36.01 24.95
C TRP A 199 5.64 -37.38 24.29
N ASN A 200 6.24 -37.42 23.10
CA ASN A 200 6.50 -38.63 22.32
C ASN A 200 5.25 -39.54 22.11
N LEU A 201 4.04 -38.98 22.21
CA LEU A 201 2.78 -39.74 22.08
C LEU A 201 2.58 -40.34 20.69
N ASN A 202 3.24 -39.79 19.67
CA ASN A 202 3.20 -40.30 18.30
C ASN A 202 3.89 -41.67 18.15
N GLU A 203 4.80 -42.07 19.05
CA GLU A 203 5.38 -43.43 19.01
C GLU A 203 4.46 -44.48 19.65
N ILE A 204 3.48 -44.05 20.44
CA ILE A 204 2.57 -44.93 21.20
C ILE A 204 1.29 -45.23 20.39
N ASN A 205 0.83 -44.32 19.53
CA ASN A 205 -0.44 -44.46 18.83
C ASN A 205 -0.35 -44.08 17.34
N ASN A 206 -0.53 -45.07 16.46
CA ASN A 206 -0.38 -44.96 14.99
C ASN A 206 -1.65 -44.52 14.26
N SER A 207 -2.54 -43.76 14.91
CA SER A 207 -3.78 -43.28 14.29
C SER A 207 -3.51 -42.29 13.15
N VAL A 208 -4.27 -42.41 12.05
CA VAL A 208 -4.20 -41.50 10.90
C VAL A 208 -4.38 -40.04 11.31
N TRP A 209 -5.25 -39.76 12.29
CA TRP A 209 -5.49 -38.40 12.78
C TRP A 209 -4.29 -37.81 13.52
N ILE A 210 -3.52 -38.65 14.24
CA ILE A 210 -2.28 -38.21 14.89
C ILE A 210 -1.24 -37.88 13.81
N GLN A 211 -1.14 -38.67 12.75
CA GLN A 211 -0.24 -38.38 11.63
C GLN A 211 -0.59 -37.04 10.94
N ILE A 212 -1.88 -36.79 10.70
CA ILE A 212 -2.35 -35.51 10.13
C ILE A 212 -2.01 -34.35 11.08
N LEU A 213 -2.25 -34.50 12.37
CA LEU A 213 -1.96 -33.46 13.35
C LEU A 213 -0.45 -33.17 13.44
N MET A 214 0.40 -34.20 13.33
CA MET A 214 1.85 -34.06 13.32
C MET A 214 2.39 -33.26 12.12
N CYS A 215 1.62 -33.08 11.04
CA CYS A 215 1.97 -32.17 9.95
C CYS A 215 2.06 -30.71 10.39
N PHE A 216 1.43 -30.33 11.50
CA PHE A 216 1.47 -28.97 12.05
C PHE A 216 2.57 -28.77 13.12
N ALA A 217 3.31 -29.83 13.48
CA ALA A 217 4.31 -29.78 14.55
C ALA A 217 5.52 -28.93 14.14
N ILE A 218 5.63 -27.73 14.72
CA ILE A 218 6.67 -26.74 14.39
C ILE A 218 8.08 -27.35 14.55
N GLN A 219 8.35 -28.08 15.62
CA GLN A 219 9.67 -28.66 15.89
C GLN A 219 10.14 -29.59 14.75
N ARG A 220 9.21 -30.40 14.23
CA ARG A 220 9.47 -31.39 13.19
C ARG A 220 9.60 -30.70 11.84
N ASN A 221 8.68 -29.80 11.53
CA ASN A 221 8.71 -29.00 10.30
C ASN A 221 9.96 -28.12 10.24
N PHE A 222 10.35 -27.46 11.34
CA PHE A 222 11.54 -26.64 11.39
C PHE A 222 12.81 -27.46 11.14
N LYS A 223 12.96 -28.61 11.82
CA LYS A 223 14.09 -29.53 11.56
C LYS A 223 14.13 -30.00 10.11
N GLN A 224 12.98 -30.26 9.50
CA GLN A 224 12.89 -30.64 8.08
C GLN A 224 13.21 -29.47 7.14
N LEU A 225 12.77 -28.26 7.47
CA LEU A 225 13.02 -27.04 6.68
C LEU A 225 14.49 -26.64 6.71
N THR A 226 15.17 -26.81 7.84
CA THR A 226 16.60 -26.52 7.98
C THR A 226 17.50 -27.67 7.56
N ALA A 227 16.95 -28.87 7.31
CA ALA A 227 17.73 -30.01 6.88
C ALA A 227 18.19 -29.84 5.42
N VAL A 228 19.50 -29.72 5.23
CA VAL A 228 20.11 -29.75 3.90
C VAL A 228 20.22 -31.21 3.47
N LYS A 229 19.34 -31.64 2.56
CA LYS A 229 19.39 -32.98 1.95
C LYS A 229 20.05 -32.86 0.59
N GLU A 230 21.15 -33.57 0.39
CA GLU A 230 21.75 -33.72 -0.92
C GLU A 230 21.08 -34.87 -1.66
N SER A 231 20.49 -34.59 -2.84
CA SER A 231 19.97 -35.63 -3.70
C SER A 231 20.93 -35.89 -4.86
N LYS A 232 21.21 -37.16 -5.14
CA LYS A 232 22.06 -37.56 -6.27
C LYS A 232 21.33 -37.22 -7.57
N GLY A 233 21.87 -36.27 -8.33
CA GLY A 233 21.34 -35.84 -9.63
C GLY A 233 20.75 -34.42 -9.66
N GLU A 234 20.77 -33.68 -8.55
CA GLU A 234 20.39 -32.27 -8.53
C GLU A 234 21.54 -31.32 -8.92
N ILE A 235 21.19 -30.26 -9.66
CA ILE A 235 22.12 -29.20 -10.04
C ILE A 235 22.25 -28.21 -8.88
N GLN A 236 23.24 -28.39 -8.02
CA GLN A 236 23.40 -27.62 -6.77
C GLN A 236 23.50 -26.10 -6.99
N ALA A 237 24.17 -25.65 -8.05
CA ALA A 237 24.30 -24.23 -8.40
C ALA A 237 22.92 -23.54 -8.57
N LEU A 238 21.89 -24.29 -8.97
CA LEU A 238 20.54 -23.78 -9.18
C LEU A 238 19.87 -23.32 -7.89
N HIS A 239 20.19 -23.96 -6.76
CA HIS A 239 19.67 -23.57 -5.45
C HIS A 239 20.17 -22.17 -5.06
N GLY A 240 21.44 -21.85 -5.36
CA GLY A 240 22.00 -20.52 -5.17
C GLY A 240 21.33 -19.45 -6.03
N VAL A 241 21.11 -19.75 -7.32
CA VAL A 241 20.42 -18.82 -8.24
C VAL A 241 18.98 -18.55 -7.77
N ARG A 242 18.27 -19.58 -7.28
CA ARG A 242 16.94 -19.43 -6.69
C ARG A 242 16.94 -18.56 -5.44
N ALA A 243 17.89 -18.79 -4.53
CA ALA A 243 18.00 -18.00 -3.30
C ALA A 243 18.27 -16.51 -3.60
N LEU A 244 19.21 -16.22 -4.51
CA LEU A 244 19.51 -14.85 -4.94
C LEU A 244 18.32 -14.20 -5.66
N SER A 245 17.61 -14.96 -6.50
CA SER A 245 16.41 -14.46 -7.18
C SER A 245 15.27 -14.18 -6.20
N ALA A 246 15.08 -15.02 -5.17
CA ALA A 246 14.08 -14.80 -4.12
C ALA A 246 14.41 -13.55 -3.32
N LEU A 247 15.67 -13.38 -2.93
CA LEU A 247 16.12 -12.21 -2.19
C LEU A 247 15.93 -10.93 -3.01
N GLY A 248 16.33 -10.94 -4.28
CA GLY A 248 16.14 -9.81 -5.20
C GLY A 248 14.66 -9.43 -5.34
N LEU A 249 13.78 -10.42 -5.47
CA LEU A 249 12.33 -10.20 -5.56
C LEU A 249 11.77 -9.54 -4.30
N ILE A 250 12.16 -10.02 -3.11
CA ILE A 250 11.74 -9.46 -1.81
C ILE A 250 12.21 -8.01 -1.69
N ILE A 251 13.48 -7.74 -1.99
CA ILE A 251 14.05 -6.39 -1.94
C ILE A 251 13.28 -5.45 -2.89
N SER A 252 13.06 -5.85 -4.14
CA SER A 252 12.34 -5.02 -5.11
C SER A 252 10.91 -4.70 -4.65
N HIS A 253 10.16 -5.68 -4.13
CA HIS A 253 8.80 -5.43 -3.62
C HIS A 253 8.80 -4.52 -2.39
N LYS A 254 9.76 -4.70 -1.48
CA LYS A 254 9.85 -3.86 -0.28
C LYS A 254 10.20 -2.42 -0.64
N VAL A 255 11.17 -2.21 -1.52
CA VAL A 255 11.55 -0.87 -2.01
C VAL A 255 10.37 -0.21 -2.72
N MET A 256 9.64 -0.95 -3.55
CA MET A 256 8.44 -0.45 -4.23
C MET A 256 7.34 -0.03 -3.24
N ALA A 257 7.08 -0.83 -2.21
CA ALA A 257 6.12 -0.50 -1.17
C ALA A 257 6.53 0.74 -0.36
N LEU A 258 7.84 0.90 -0.08
CA LEU A 258 8.36 2.06 0.64
C LEU A 258 8.07 3.37 -0.10
N TYR A 259 8.04 3.40 -1.43
CA TYR A 259 7.69 4.61 -2.17
C TYR A 259 6.29 5.14 -1.88
N PHE A 260 5.35 4.29 -1.45
CA PHE A 260 4.00 4.71 -1.08
C PHE A 260 3.92 5.42 0.27
N ASN A 261 4.97 5.32 1.10
CA ASN A 261 5.02 6.01 2.38
C ASN A 261 5.32 7.51 2.20
N PRO A 262 4.74 8.39 3.03
CA PRO A 262 5.05 9.81 3.01
C PRO A 262 6.44 10.03 3.63
N PHE A 263 7.31 10.77 2.93
CA PHE A 263 8.64 11.13 3.45
C PHE A 263 8.74 12.64 3.60
N MET A 264 9.21 13.09 4.76
CA MET A 264 9.50 14.52 4.98
C MET A 264 10.65 15.03 4.10
N ASN A 265 11.58 14.15 3.70
CA ASN A 265 12.69 14.49 2.79
C ASN A 265 12.59 13.68 1.50
N ARG A 266 11.45 13.81 0.82
CA ARG A 266 11.20 13.14 -0.48
C ARG A 266 12.23 13.53 -1.55
N SER A 267 12.83 14.71 -1.45
CA SER A 267 13.90 15.18 -2.34
C SER A 267 15.16 14.33 -2.26
N VAL A 268 15.59 13.93 -1.05
CA VAL A 268 16.76 13.06 -0.86
C VAL A 268 16.49 11.68 -1.45
N MET A 269 15.27 11.16 -1.26
CA MET A 269 14.88 9.91 -1.92
C MET A 269 14.93 10.06 -3.44
N SER A 270 14.42 11.15 -4.01
CA SER A 270 14.48 11.37 -5.46
C SER A 270 15.91 11.49 -5.99
N GLU A 271 16.81 12.08 -5.21
CA GLU A 271 18.22 12.29 -5.56
C GLU A 271 19.00 10.98 -5.47
N VAL A 272 18.84 10.25 -4.37
CA VAL A 272 19.36 8.89 -4.23
C VAL A 272 18.80 8.02 -5.34
N SER A 273 17.50 8.11 -5.62
CA SER A 273 16.91 7.38 -6.73
C SER A 273 17.50 7.80 -8.07
N LYS A 274 17.76 9.09 -8.31
CA LYS A 274 18.41 9.54 -9.55
C LYS A 274 19.85 9.05 -9.66
N CYS A 275 20.62 9.08 -8.58
CA CYS A 275 22.00 8.61 -8.56
C CYS A 275 22.06 7.08 -8.64
N THR A 276 21.34 6.38 -7.77
CA THR A 276 21.31 4.92 -7.71
C THR A 276 20.59 4.31 -8.92
N PHE A 277 19.42 4.80 -9.32
CA PHE A 277 18.69 4.31 -10.50
C PHE A 277 19.14 4.93 -11.83
N GLY A 278 19.89 6.04 -11.83
CA GLY A 278 20.52 6.55 -13.06
C GLY A 278 21.71 5.68 -13.52
N MET A 279 22.29 4.89 -12.61
CA MET A 279 23.41 4.01 -12.92
C MET A 279 22.96 2.76 -13.68
N LYS A 280 23.80 2.28 -14.59
CA LYS A 280 23.51 1.11 -15.45
C LYS A 280 23.20 -0.17 -14.65
N TRP A 281 23.81 -0.37 -13.47
CA TRP A 281 23.57 -1.55 -12.62
C TRP A 281 22.17 -1.61 -12.02
N SER A 282 21.44 -0.50 -12.01
CA SER A 282 20.18 -0.41 -11.28
C SER A 282 19.00 -1.08 -12.00
N VAL A 283 19.22 -1.56 -13.22
CA VAL A 283 18.29 -2.45 -13.93
C VAL A 283 17.96 -3.68 -13.06
N ILE A 284 18.95 -4.17 -12.30
CA ILE A 284 18.79 -5.29 -11.35
C ILE A 284 17.74 -4.96 -10.27
N GLY A 285 17.70 -3.72 -9.77
CA GLY A 285 16.75 -3.29 -8.74
C GLY A 285 15.40 -2.82 -9.29
N ARG A 286 15.39 -2.20 -10.48
CA ARG A 286 14.18 -1.60 -11.11
C ARG A 286 13.25 -2.64 -11.69
N THR A 287 13.79 -3.74 -12.19
CA THR A 287 13.02 -4.70 -12.96
C THR A 287 12.77 -5.95 -12.14
N ALA A 288 11.78 -5.89 -11.25
CA ALA A 288 11.36 -7.04 -10.46
C ALA A 288 10.98 -8.26 -11.34
N ILE A 289 10.60 -8.01 -12.61
CA ILE A 289 10.25 -9.07 -13.58
C ILE A 289 11.41 -10.02 -13.86
N ILE A 290 12.66 -9.55 -13.80
CA ILE A 290 13.84 -10.37 -14.10
C ILE A 290 13.91 -11.53 -13.12
N TYR A 291 13.66 -11.27 -11.83
CA TYR A 291 13.66 -12.31 -10.81
C TYR A 291 12.55 -13.33 -11.04
N THR A 292 11.35 -12.88 -11.41
CA THR A 292 10.23 -13.79 -11.71
C THR A 292 10.49 -14.62 -12.97
N GLU A 293 11.11 -14.04 -14.00
CA GLU A 293 11.50 -14.74 -15.22
C GLU A 293 12.59 -15.77 -14.96
N CYS A 294 13.57 -15.47 -14.10
CA CYS A 294 14.52 -16.46 -13.62
C CYS A 294 13.79 -17.65 -12.99
N PHE A 295 12.83 -17.43 -12.09
CA PHE A 295 12.05 -18.53 -11.50
C PHE A 295 11.29 -19.36 -12.53
N MET A 296 10.65 -18.73 -13.51
CA MET A 296 9.94 -19.43 -14.58
C MET A 296 10.90 -20.24 -15.47
N LEU A 297 12.03 -19.65 -15.85
CA LEU A 297 13.06 -20.32 -16.66
C LEU A 297 13.64 -21.52 -15.94
N LEU A 298 14.02 -21.38 -14.66
CA LEU A 298 14.57 -22.48 -13.87
C LEU A 298 13.54 -23.61 -13.67
N SER A 299 12.27 -23.24 -13.47
CA SER A 299 11.19 -24.22 -13.35
C SER A 299 10.93 -24.96 -14.67
N GLY A 300 11.01 -24.26 -15.80
CA GLY A 300 10.94 -24.86 -17.14
C GLY A 300 12.10 -25.81 -17.43
N LEU A 301 13.34 -25.39 -17.13
CA LEU A 301 14.55 -26.19 -17.31
C LEU A 301 14.50 -27.50 -16.52
N LEU A 302 14.18 -27.44 -15.23
CA LEU A 302 14.07 -28.65 -14.40
C LEU A 302 12.91 -29.55 -14.84
N GLY A 303 11.79 -28.97 -15.25
CA GLY A 303 10.66 -29.71 -15.80
C GLY A 303 11.05 -30.48 -17.05
N ALA A 304 11.75 -29.82 -17.98
CA ALA A 304 12.27 -30.44 -19.19
C ALA A 304 13.29 -31.54 -18.86
N ASN A 305 14.26 -31.28 -17.98
CA ASN A 305 15.26 -32.26 -17.58
C ASN A 305 14.63 -33.52 -16.96
N ALA A 306 13.61 -33.36 -16.11
CA ALA A 306 12.85 -34.48 -15.56
C ALA A 306 12.04 -35.24 -16.63
N MET A 307 11.54 -34.55 -17.66
CA MET A 307 10.87 -35.20 -18.80
C MET A 307 11.84 -36.00 -19.66
N PHE A 308 13.01 -35.47 -19.97
CA PHE A 308 14.05 -36.18 -20.71
C PHE A 308 14.56 -37.39 -19.93
N SER A 309 14.84 -37.25 -18.63
CA SER A 309 15.26 -38.37 -17.79
C SER A 309 14.23 -39.51 -17.74
N ASP A 310 12.94 -39.19 -17.77
CA ASP A 310 11.88 -40.22 -17.80
C ASP A 310 11.75 -40.85 -19.19
N LEU A 311 11.92 -40.07 -20.26
CA LEU A 311 11.94 -40.59 -21.63
C LEU A 311 13.12 -41.56 -21.81
N ASP A 312 14.30 -41.25 -21.26
CA ASP A 312 15.46 -42.13 -21.32
C ASP A 312 15.22 -43.45 -20.58
N ARG A 313 14.57 -43.39 -19.41
CA ARG A 313 14.29 -44.56 -18.56
C ARG A 313 13.13 -45.42 -19.04
N ARG A 314 12.01 -44.81 -19.44
CA ARG A 314 10.74 -45.50 -19.73
C ARG A 314 10.36 -45.53 -21.21
N LYS A 315 11.11 -44.83 -22.07
CA LYS A 315 10.84 -44.65 -23.51
C LYS A 315 9.47 -44.05 -23.86
N THR A 316 8.70 -43.64 -22.85
CA THR A 316 7.36 -43.07 -22.96
C THR A 316 7.19 -41.95 -21.95
N ILE A 317 6.40 -40.93 -22.30
CA ILE A 317 6.10 -39.80 -21.40
C ILE A 317 4.61 -39.86 -21.06
N VAL A 318 4.30 -40.20 -19.81
CA VAL A 318 2.92 -40.15 -19.30
C VAL A 318 2.61 -38.72 -18.84
N PHE A 319 2.21 -37.87 -19.80
CA PHE A 319 2.00 -36.44 -19.56
C PHE A 319 0.88 -36.14 -18.56
N LYS A 320 -0.21 -36.93 -18.59
CA LYS A 320 -1.39 -36.74 -17.72
C LYS A 320 -1.03 -36.82 -16.24
N ASP A 321 -0.32 -37.88 -15.83
CA ASP A 321 0.08 -38.09 -14.44
C ASP A 321 1.03 -37.00 -13.95
N LYS A 322 1.93 -36.52 -14.81
CA LYS A 322 2.81 -35.40 -14.50
C LYS A 322 2.05 -34.09 -14.33
N LEU A 323 1.06 -33.82 -15.18
CA LEU A 323 0.23 -32.63 -15.07
C LEU A 323 -0.57 -32.66 -13.76
N ILE A 324 -1.17 -33.80 -13.42
CA ILE A 324 -1.92 -34.01 -12.17
C ILE A 324 -0.99 -33.80 -10.97
N ASN A 325 0.16 -34.46 -10.92
CA ASN A 325 1.14 -34.28 -9.84
C ASN A 325 1.64 -32.83 -9.73
N ARG A 326 1.77 -32.12 -10.86
CA ARG A 326 2.18 -30.72 -10.86
C ARG A 326 1.07 -29.82 -10.33
N ILE A 327 -0.19 -30.07 -10.68
CA ILE A 327 -1.35 -29.32 -10.15
C ILE A 327 -1.45 -29.53 -8.63
N PHE A 328 -1.38 -30.77 -8.14
CA PHE A 328 -1.41 -31.09 -6.70
C PHE A 328 -0.20 -30.59 -5.90
N ARG A 329 0.91 -30.25 -6.57
CA ARG A 329 2.10 -29.67 -5.91
C ARG A 329 2.09 -28.14 -5.91
N ILE A 330 1.37 -27.53 -6.85
CA ILE A 330 1.23 -26.07 -6.97
C ILE A 330 0.03 -25.56 -6.17
N THR A 331 -1.00 -26.40 -5.99
CA THR A 331 -2.15 -26.16 -5.11
C THR A 331 -1.80 -26.58 -3.69
#